data_AF-A0A0V0GMY7-F1
#
_entry.id   AF-A0A0V0GMY7-F1
#
_cell.length_a   1.000
_cell.length_b   1.000
_cell.length_c   1.000
_cell.angle_alpha   90.00
_cell.angle_beta   90.00
_cell.angle_gamma   90.00
#
_symmetry.space_group_name_H-M   'P 1'
#
loop_
_entity.id
_entity.type
_entity.pdbx_description
1 polymer ?
#
loop_
_entity_poly.entity_id
_entity_poly.type
_entity_poly.pdbx_seq_one_letter_code
_entity_poly.pdbx_strand_id
1 'polypeptide(L)'
;MSCIIATLNWTRPWPEQLLQAFFVAAKCIWLLHLLAFSFNPSLGILRVEENRTFDMHYMEDVFADRQRSQGPSKVKVMVMPGFYVHDRVLRCKVICRYKNVS
;
A
#
# COMPACT_ATOMS: atom_id res chain seq x y z
N MET A 1 27.67 8.94 1.86
CA MET A 1 26.77 8.42 0.79
C MET A 1 27.44 7.34 -0.08
N SER A 2 28.77 7.35 -0.27
CA SER A 2 29.53 6.37 -1.07
C SER A 2 29.53 4.93 -0.52
N CYS A 3 29.45 4.74 0.79
CA CYS A 3 29.48 3.41 1.41
C CYS A 3 28.22 2.58 1.06
N ILE A 4 27.05 3.23 0.95
CA ILE A 4 25.77 2.57 0.63
C ILE A 4 25.80 1.95 -0.78
N ILE A 5 26.38 2.67 -1.74
CA ILE A 5 26.52 2.24 -3.15
C ILE A 5 27.39 0.99 -3.24
N ALA A 6 28.48 0.95 -2.47
CA ALA A 6 29.38 -0.20 -2.41
C ALA A 6 28.69 -1.43 -1.78
N THR A 7 27.93 -1.25 -0.70
CA THR A 7 27.18 -2.36 -0.07
C THR A 7 26.05 -2.91 -0.93
N LEU A 8 25.41 -2.08 -1.76
CA LEU A 8 24.27 -2.49 -2.59
C LEU A 8 24.67 -2.91 -4.01
N ASN A 9 25.97 -2.92 -4.34
CA ASN A 9 26.51 -3.21 -5.68
C ASN A 9 25.80 -2.40 -6.78
N TRP A 10 25.49 -1.13 -6.51
CA TRP A 10 24.80 -0.30 -7.49
C TRP A 10 25.78 0.23 -8.55
N THR A 11 25.49 -0.05 -9.82
CA THR A 11 26.30 0.41 -10.96
C THR A 11 26.20 1.92 -11.21
N ARG A 12 25.13 2.58 -10.71
CA ARG A 12 24.97 4.04 -10.72
C ARG A 12 24.36 4.55 -9.41
N PRO A 13 24.84 5.69 -8.87
CA PRO A 13 24.21 6.32 -7.71
C PRO A 13 22.79 6.74 -8.03
N TRP A 14 21.84 6.39 -7.16
CA TRP A 14 20.51 6.98 -7.22
C TRP A 14 20.57 8.46 -6.86
N PRO A 15 19.68 9.31 -7.44
CA PRO A 15 19.51 10.68 -6.97
C PRO A 15 19.22 10.70 -5.47
N GLU A 16 19.78 11.67 -4.74
CA GLU A 16 19.66 11.77 -3.28
C GLU A 16 18.20 11.75 -2.80
N GLN A 17 17.31 12.43 -3.53
CA GLN A 17 15.88 12.48 -3.22
C GLN A 17 15.22 11.09 -3.30
N LEU A 18 15.61 10.27 -4.28
CA LEU A 18 15.09 8.92 -4.43
C LEU A 18 15.59 8.02 -3.29
N LEU A 19 16.86 8.15 -2.93
CA LEU A 19 17.45 7.39 -1.83
C LEU A 19 16.80 7.76 -0.49
N GLN A 20 16.57 9.05 -0.24
CA GLN A 20 15.86 9.52 0.94
C GLN A 20 14.42 8.98 0.99
N ALA A 21 13.68 9.06 -0.12
CA ALA A 21 12.32 8.53 -0.21
C ALA A 21 12.30 7.00 0.03
N PHE A 22 13.28 6.27 -0.49
CA PHE A 22 13.44 4.84 -0.26
C PHE A 22 13.66 4.52 1.22
N PHE A 23 14.56 5.22 1.91
CA PHE A 23 14.80 4.97 3.34
C PHE A 23 13.59 5.31 4.20
N VAL A 24 12.85 6.37 3.86
CA VAL A 24 11.57 6.69 4.52
C VAL A 24 10.58 5.55 4.31
N ALA A 25 10.42 5.05 3.07
CA ALA A 25 9.53 3.93 2.78
C ALA A 25 9.96 2.65 3.52
N ALA A 26 11.25 2.32 3.54
CA ALA A 26 11.78 1.15 4.25
C ALA A 26 11.50 1.25 5.76
N LYS A 27 11.70 2.41 6.37
CA LYS A 27 11.35 2.65 7.78
C LYS A 27 9.86 2.46 8.03
N CYS A 28 9.00 3.01 7.18
CA CYS A 28 7.54 2.85 7.31
C CYS A 28 7.13 1.38 7.19
N ILE A 29 7.69 0.63 6.23
CA ILE A 29 7.43 -0.80 6.07
C ILE A 29 7.91 -1.58 7.30
N TRP A 30 9.08 -1.26 7.84
CA TRP A 30 9.58 -1.90 9.05
C TRP A 30 8.65 -1.66 10.25
N LEU A 31 8.23 -0.41 10.47
CA LEU A 31 7.28 -0.06 11.54
C LEU A 31 5.92 -0.75 11.36
N LEU A 32 5.44 -0.88 10.12
CA LEU A 32 4.21 -1.62 9.82
C LEU A 32 4.31 -3.09 10.26
N HIS A 33 5.43 -3.75 9.97
CA HIS A 33 5.65 -5.14 10.40
C HIS A 33 5.79 -5.22 11.92
N LEU A 34 6.56 -4.33 12.55
CA LEU A 34 6.67 -4.28 14.01
C LEU A 34 5.29 -4.12 14.67
N LEU A 35 4.44 -3.27 14.11
CA LEU A 35 3.06 -3.12 14.58
C LEU A 35 2.26 -4.42 14.40
N ALA A 36 2.32 -5.08 13.25
CA ALA A 36 1.60 -6.34 13.03
C ALA A 36 2.03 -7.45 14.01
N PHE A 37 3.34 -7.52 14.30
CA PHE A 37 3.94 -8.54 15.16
C PHE A 37 3.91 -8.20 16.65
N SER A 38 3.54 -6.98 17.05
CA SER A 38 3.41 -6.62 18.46
C SER A 38 2.14 -7.19 19.12
N PHE A 39 1.19 -7.68 18.33
CA PHE A 39 -0.02 -8.34 18.81
C PHE A 39 0.19 -9.85 19.02
N ASN A 40 -0.64 -10.45 19.88
CA ASN A 40 -0.66 -11.89 20.11
C ASN A 40 -2.10 -12.43 20.00
N PRO A 41 -2.47 -13.18 18.93
CA PRO A 41 -1.62 -13.57 17.81
C PRO A 41 -1.25 -12.40 16.89
N SER A 42 -0.17 -12.54 16.12
CA SER A 42 0.27 -11.51 15.16
C SER A 42 -0.83 -11.22 14.13
N LEU A 43 -1.02 -9.95 13.80
CA LEU A 43 -2.04 -9.54 12.83
C LEU A 43 -1.63 -9.88 11.40
N GLY A 44 -2.60 -10.33 10.60
CA GLY A 44 -2.40 -10.50 9.16
C GLY A 44 -2.47 -9.16 8.42
N ILE A 45 -1.46 -8.82 7.65
CA ILE A 45 -1.46 -7.60 6.82
C ILE A 45 -2.21 -7.89 5.52
N LEU A 46 -3.31 -7.17 5.29
CA LEU A 46 -4.09 -7.23 4.05
C LEU A 46 -3.43 -6.37 2.98
N ARG A 47 -2.90 -7.03 1.95
CA ARG A 47 -2.36 -6.41 0.73
C ARG A 47 -3.22 -6.81 -0.47
N VAL A 48 -3.38 -5.91 -1.42
CA VAL A 48 -4.15 -6.13 -2.65
C VAL A 48 -3.29 -5.74 -3.84
N GLU A 49 -3.40 -6.56 -4.89
CA GLU A 49 -2.66 -6.35 -6.12
C GLU A 49 -3.40 -5.41 -7.08
N GLU A 50 -2.65 -4.88 -8.03
CA GLU A 50 -3.24 -4.16 -9.16
C GLU A 50 -4.22 -5.07 -9.93
N ASN A 51 -5.25 -4.48 -10.54
CA ASN A 51 -6.28 -5.15 -11.32
C ASN A 51 -7.24 -6.06 -10.53
N ARG A 52 -7.09 -6.17 -9.21
CA ARG A 52 -8.07 -6.85 -8.36
C ARG A 52 -9.43 -6.15 -8.44
N THR A 53 -10.51 -6.91 -8.46
CA THR A 53 -11.87 -6.36 -8.37
C THR A 53 -12.03 -5.64 -7.03
N PHE A 54 -12.64 -4.45 -7.06
CA PHE A 54 -12.91 -3.71 -5.84
C PHE A 54 -13.95 -4.45 -4.97
N ASP A 55 -13.67 -4.57 -3.67
CA ASP A 55 -14.59 -5.13 -2.69
C ASP A 55 -14.72 -4.20 -1.49
N MET A 56 -15.90 -3.63 -1.31
CA MET A 56 -16.18 -2.64 -0.25
C MET A 56 -16.03 -3.21 1.17
N HIS A 57 -16.07 -4.54 1.35
CA HIS A 57 -15.88 -5.16 2.68
C HIS A 57 -14.42 -5.07 3.13
N TYR A 58 -13.49 -5.15 2.18
CA TYR A 58 -12.05 -5.20 2.44
C TYR A 58 -11.31 -3.92 2.02
N MET A 59 -11.92 -3.09 1.19
CA MET A 59 -11.28 -1.95 0.53
C MET A 59 -12.07 -0.67 0.70
N GLU A 60 -11.36 0.44 0.84
CA GLU A 60 -11.86 1.80 0.83
C GLU A 60 -11.21 2.55 -0.34
N ASP A 61 -12.03 3.12 -1.22
CA ASP A 61 -11.52 3.92 -2.33
C ASP A 61 -11.29 5.36 -1.87
N VAL A 62 -10.04 5.83 -2.00
CA VAL A 62 -9.61 7.17 -1.56
C VAL A 62 -10.39 8.29 -2.27
N PHE A 63 -10.92 8.04 -3.47
CA PHE A 63 -11.68 9.02 -4.24
C PHE A 63 -13.18 8.70 -4.36
N ALA A 64 -13.71 7.83 -3.50
CA ALA A 64 -15.12 7.41 -3.53
C ALA A 64 -16.11 8.58 -3.61
N ASP A 65 -15.89 9.65 -2.83
CA ASP A 65 -16.79 10.82 -2.80
C ASP A 65 -16.82 11.60 -4.12
N ARG A 66 -15.72 11.59 -4.88
CA ARG A 66 -15.63 12.29 -6.16
C ARG A 66 -16.26 11.51 -7.30
N GLN A 67 -16.54 10.22 -7.10
CA GLN A 67 -16.95 9.29 -8.15
C GLN A 67 -18.25 8.56 -7.79
N ARG A 68 -19.16 9.24 -7.08
CA ARG A 68 -20.47 8.69 -6.65
C ARG A 68 -21.33 8.16 -7.80
N SER A 69 -21.10 8.59 -9.04
CA SER A 69 -21.84 8.14 -10.23
C SER A 69 -21.22 6.92 -10.94
N GLN A 70 -19.98 6.55 -10.62
CA GLN A 70 -19.28 5.44 -11.28
C GLN A 70 -18.81 4.43 -10.25
N GLY A 71 -19.33 3.20 -10.32
CA GLY A 71 -18.86 2.11 -9.46
C GLY A 71 -17.38 1.81 -9.72
N PRO A 72 -16.51 1.73 -8.68
CA PRO A 72 -15.12 1.35 -8.85
C PRO A 72 -15.03 -0.05 -9.46
N SER A 73 -14.27 -0.22 -10.56
CA SER A 73 -14.22 -1.51 -11.25
C SER A 73 -13.05 -2.37 -10.80
N LYS A 74 -11.86 -1.79 -10.72
CA LYS A 74 -10.62 -2.51 -10.45
C LYS A 74 -9.65 -1.62 -9.70
N VAL A 75 -8.90 -2.21 -8.78
CA VAL A 75 -7.80 -1.54 -8.08
C VAL A 75 -6.74 -1.13 -9.10
N LYS A 76 -6.38 0.16 -9.10
CA LYS A 76 -5.21 0.68 -9.81
C LYS A 76 -3.97 0.51 -8.95
N VAL A 77 -4.05 0.91 -7.67
CA VAL A 77 -2.93 0.82 -6.74
C VAL A 77 -3.44 0.83 -5.29
N MET A 78 -2.74 0.09 -4.42
CA MET A 78 -2.90 0.20 -2.97
C MET A 78 -2.10 1.38 -2.44
N VAL A 79 -2.75 2.24 -1.67
CA VAL A 79 -2.12 3.39 -1.00
C VAL A 79 -1.78 3.06 0.44
N MET A 80 -2.66 2.33 1.14
CA MET A 80 -2.42 1.88 2.52
C MET A 80 -2.83 0.42 2.68
N PRO A 81 -2.01 -0.40 3.37
CA PRO A 81 -2.39 -1.77 3.70
C PRO A 81 -3.55 -1.79 4.71
N GLY A 82 -4.31 -2.88 4.68
CA GLY A 82 -5.30 -3.19 5.71
C GLY A 82 -4.77 -4.22 6.71
N PHE A 83 -5.61 -4.62 7.66
CA PHE A 83 -5.28 -5.65 8.65
C PHE A 83 -6.46 -6.57 8.92
N TYR A 84 -6.17 -7.85 9.13
CA TYR A 84 -7.10 -8.81 9.71
C TYR A 84 -6.95 -8.78 11.23
N VAL A 85 -8.02 -8.38 11.92
CA VAL A 85 -8.05 -8.21 13.38
C VAL A 85 -9.19 -9.02 13.95
N HIS A 86 -8.88 -10.19 14.51
CA HIS A 86 -9.88 -11.15 15.00
C HIS A 86 -10.91 -11.46 13.89
N ASP A 87 -12.18 -11.14 14.12
CA ASP A 87 -13.29 -11.34 13.18
C ASP A 87 -13.65 -10.07 12.39
N ARG A 88 -12.71 -9.12 12.30
CA ARG A 88 -12.92 -7.84 11.61
C ARG A 88 -11.77 -7.54 10.67
N VAL A 89 -12.08 -6.75 9.64
CA VAL A 89 -11.10 -6.26 8.68
C VAL A 89 -10.98 -4.75 8.84
N LEU A 90 -9.75 -4.30 9.11
CA LEU A 90 -9.39 -2.92 8.85
C LEU A 90 -9.11 -2.80 7.35
N ARG A 91 -10.00 -2.09 6.65
CA ARG A 91 -9.98 -2.01 5.19
C ARG A 91 -8.68 -1.38 4.70
N CYS A 92 -8.17 -1.91 3.60
CA CYS A 92 -7.05 -1.28 2.90
C CYS A 92 -7.55 -0.07 2.10
N LYS A 93 -6.69 0.92 1.90
CA LYS A 93 -7.02 2.08 1.06
C LYS A 93 -6.45 1.90 -0.33
N VAL A 94 -7.30 2.04 -1.32
CA VAL A 94 -6.97 1.83 -2.72
C VAL A 94 -7.39 3.03 -3.57
N ILE A 95 -6.77 3.16 -4.73
CA ILE A 95 -7.26 4.00 -5.81
C ILE A 95 -7.81 3.07 -6.87
N CYS A 96 -9.04 3.33 -7.32
CA CYS A 96 -9.69 2.51 -8.33
C CYS A 96 -9.58 3.10 -9.74
N ARG A 97 -9.72 2.23 -10.73
CA ARG A 97 -10.09 2.61 -12.10
C ARG A 97 -11.62 2.66 -12.17
N TYR A 98 -12.13 3.75 -12.71
CA TYR A 98 -13.55 3.93 -12.98
C TYR A 98 -13.83 3.61 -14.45
N LYS A 99 -14.96 2.98 -14.73
CA LYS A 99 -15.39 2.77 -16.12
C LYS A 99 -16.03 4.05 -16.60
N ASN A 100 -15.59 4.57 -17.74
CA ASN A 100 -16.34 5.59 -18.44
C ASN A 100 -17.70 5.01 -18.84
N VAL A 101 -18.77 5.67 -18.43
CA VAL A 101 -20.09 5.46 -19.03
C VAL A 101 -20.05 6.23 -20.35
N SER A 102 -19.95 5.50 -21.46
CA SER A 102 -20.17 6.03 -22.81
C SER A 102 -21.64 6.35 -23.02
#